data_AF-A0A212S013-F1
#
_entry.id   AF-A0A212S013-F1
#
_cell.length_a   1.000
_cell.length_b   1.000
_cell.length_c   1.000
_cell.angle_alpha   90.00
_cell.angle_beta   90.00
_cell.angle_gamma   90.00
#
_symmetry.space_group_name_H-M   'P 1'
#
loop_
_entity.id
_entity.type
_entity.pdbx_description
1 polymer ?
#
loop_
_entity_poly.entity_id
_entity_poly.type
_entity_poly.pdbx_seq_one_letter_code
_entity_poly.pdbx_strand_id
1 'polypeptide(L)'
;MELNGVHIEDTFAEAFPMAGTRLIITAETAAWAMTAATTMTGFATSVIACGCEAGIEGPLEPTETPDGRPGVAVLLFSFSNDMIKQQLTNRVGQCVLTCPTTACFSGLDGETRVPLGDGMRYFGDGFQIAKQLATRRFWRVPVMDGEFVIEDQVGVAPGIGGGNFLIMATDRSAALAAAEAAIKAMRGVAGVIMPFPGGIVRSGSKVGSKYKALPASTNDAYCPTIRGQTKTALPPEVEAVLEIVIDGFSEAAIDEATIVGIKAACAGGRAAGVVGITAGNYGGKLGPYHFHLHKLLREAGQ
;
A
#
# COMPACT_ATOMS: atom_id res chain seq x y z
N MET A 1 27.18 -2.11 -0.70
CA MET A 1 27.39 -3.56 -0.88
C MET A 1 26.93 -3.93 -2.28
N GLU A 2 27.07 -5.18 -2.71
CA GLU A 2 26.60 -5.61 -4.04
C GLU A 2 25.70 -6.84 -3.93
N LEU A 3 24.71 -6.91 -4.82
CA LEU A 3 23.84 -8.06 -4.98
C LEU A 3 23.71 -8.37 -6.48
N ASN A 4 24.19 -9.53 -6.92
CA ASN A 4 24.24 -9.91 -8.35
C ASN A 4 24.93 -8.85 -9.25
N GLY A 5 25.97 -8.19 -8.74
CA GLY A 5 26.69 -7.11 -9.43
C GLY A 5 25.90 -5.78 -9.52
N VAL A 6 24.75 -5.68 -8.87
CA VAL A 6 24.00 -4.42 -8.67
C VAL A 6 24.51 -3.74 -7.41
N HIS A 7 24.84 -2.46 -7.51
CA HIS A 7 25.27 -1.67 -6.35
C HIS A 7 24.09 -1.39 -5.42
N ILE A 8 24.23 -1.70 -4.13
CA ILE A 8 23.28 -1.29 -3.10
C ILE A 8 23.93 -0.17 -2.28
N GLU A 9 23.32 1.02 -2.30
CA GLU A 9 23.79 2.18 -1.56
C GLU A 9 23.65 1.96 -0.04
N ASP A 10 24.64 2.43 0.74
CA ASP A 10 24.59 2.37 2.21
C ASP A 10 23.73 3.52 2.75
N THR A 11 22.42 3.34 2.64
CA THR A 11 21.41 4.34 2.98
C THR A 11 20.20 3.66 3.65
N PHE A 12 19.18 4.45 3.95
CA PHE A 12 17.93 3.98 4.54
C PHE A 12 16.71 4.67 3.91
N ALA A 13 15.58 3.99 3.99
CA ALA A 13 14.27 4.57 3.73
C ALA A 13 13.72 5.20 5.01
N GLU A 14 13.16 6.41 4.92
CA GLU A 14 12.55 7.11 6.06
C GLU A 14 11.03 7.10 5.94
N ALA A 15 10.35 6.49 6.91
CA ALA A 15 8.91 6.26 6.90
C ALA A 15 8.22 6.88 8.13
N PHE A 16 6.88 6.94 8.07
CA PHE A 16 6.06 7.77 8.95
C PHE A 16 5.00 6.95 9.67
N PRO A 17 4.64 7.32 10.91
CA PRO A 17 3.51 6.72 11.60
C PRO A 17 2.20 7.07 10.89
N MET A 18 1.32 6.08 10.78
CA MET A 18 -0.01 6.21 10.21
C MET A 18 -1.04 5.49 11.11
N ALA A 19 -2.31 5.73 10.87
CA ALA A 19 -3.39 4.84 11.28
C ALA A 19 -3.66 3.86 10.13
N GLY A 20 -3.88 2.59 10.44
CA GLY A 20 -4.16 1.55 9.45
C GLY A 20 -5.37 0.69 9.84
N THR A 21 -6.12 0.23 8.86
CA THR A 21 -7.17 -0.77 9.02
C THR A 21 -7.08 -1.85 7.94
N ARG A 22 -7.63 -3.02 8.24
CA ARG A 22 -7.70 -4.16 7.34
C ARG A 22 -9.16 -4.56 7.17
N LEU A 23 -9.62 -4.67 5.93
CA LEU A 23 -10.94 -5.15 5.58
C LEU A 23 -10.85 -6.51 4.91
N ILE A 24 -11.88 -7.32 5.11
CA ILE A 24 -12.13 -8.54 4.34
C ILE A 24 -13.39 -8.29 3.53
N ILE A 25 -13.25 -8.29 2.21
CA ILE A 25 -14.37 -8.20 1.28
C ILE A 25 -14.62 -9.57 0.69
N THR A 26 -15.83 -10.08 0.87
CA THR A 26 -16.26 -11.36 0.30
C THR A 26 -17.30 -11.14 -0.78
N ALA A 27 -17.42 -12.09 -1.69
CA ALA A 27 -18.40 -12.07 -2.76
C ALA A 27 -18.79 -13.50 -3.15
N GLU A 28 -19.74 -13.66 -4.07
CA GLU A 28 -20.12 -14.99 -4.57
C GLU A 28 -18.96 -15.69 -5.30
N THR A 29 -18.09 -14.92 -5.98
CA THR A 29 -16.89 -15.45 -6.63
C THR A 29 -15.66 -14.59 -6.31
N ALA A 30 -14.47 -15.19 -6.38
CA ALA A 30 -13.21 -14.47 -6.20
C ALA A 30 -13.05 -13.28 -7.19
N ALA A 31 -13.59 -13.40 -8.40
CA ALA A 31 -13.57 -12.33 -9.39
C ALA A 31 -14.37 -11.11 -8.95
N TRP A 32 -15.54 -11.31 -8.33
CA TRP A 32 -16.36 -10.20 -7.80
C TRP A 32 -15.74 -9.57 -6.55
N ALA A 33 -15.15 -10.38 -5.66
CA ALA A 33 -14.42 -9.86 -4.49
C ALA A 33 -13.24 -8.99 -4.93
N MET A 34 -12.48 -9.44 -5.94
CA MET A 34 -11.38 -8.69 -6.54
C MET A 34 -11.85 -7.41 -7.24
N THR A 35 -13.02 -7.44 -7.90
CA THR A 35 -13.61 -6.25 -8.55
C THR A 35 -13.93 -5.17 -7.53
N ALA A 36 -14.57 -5.54 -6.41
CA ALA A 36 -14.86 -4.63 -5.31
C ALA A 36 -13.58 -4.06 -4.68
N ALA A 37 -12.60 -4.93 -4.38
CA ALA A 37 -11.33 -4.53 -3.80
C ALA A 37 -10.57 -3.55 -4.72
N THR A 38 -10.44 -3.89 -6.01
CA THR A 38 -9.76 -3.03 -7.01
C THR A 38 -10.40 -1.66 -7.09
N THR A 39 -11.75 -1.62 -7.10
CA THR A 39 -12.50 -0.36 -7.19
C THR A 39 -12.31 0.48 -5.92
N MET A 40 -12.40 -0.13 -4.73
CA MET A 40 -12.23 0.60 -3.46
C MET A 40 -10.81 1.15 -3.26
N THR A 41 -9.79 0.44 -3.76
CA THR A 41 -8.39 0.85 -3.66
C THR A 41 -7.95 1.80 -4.78
N GLY A 42 -8.82 2.06 -5.77
CA GLY A 42 -8.57 3.06 -6.80
C GLY A 42 -8.47 4.48 -6.22
N PHE A 43 -7.70 5.36 -6.85
CA PHE A 43 -7.48 6.74 -6.40
C PHE A 43 -7.08 6.81 -4.90
N ALA A 44 -6.11 5.99 -4.49
CA ALA A 44 -5.62 5.88 -3.12
C ALA A 44 -4.10 5.71 -3.07
N THR A 45 -3.37 6.48 -3.88
CA THR A 45 -1.92 6.27 -4.06
C THR A 45 -1.07 7.04 -3.06
N SER A 46 -1.56 8.18 -2.56
CA SER A 46 -0.87 8.97 -1.55
C SER A 46 -1.84 9.76 -0.69
N VAL A 47 -1.65 9.70 0.62
CA VAL A 47 -2.46 10.44 1.59
C VAL A 47 -2.47 11.95 1.36
N ILE A 48 -1.44 12.50 0.72
CA ILE A 48 -1.28 13.94 0.47
C ILE A 48 -2.46 14.53 -0.30
N ALA A 49 -3.00 13.80 -1.29
CA ALA A 49 -4.07 14.30 -2.15
C ALA A 49 -5.23 13.30 -2.36
N CYS A 50 -5.03 12.01 -2.12
CA CYS A 50 -6.08 10.99 -2.25
C CYS A 50 -6.87 10.78 -0.94
N GLY A 51 -6.36 11.28 0.19
CA GLY A 51 -6.96 11.15 1.52
C GLY A 51 -6.66 9.83 2.25
N CYS A 52 -6.33 8.76 1.53
CA CYS A 52 -5.73 7.55 2.09
C CYS A 52 -4.73 6.93 1.12
N GLU A 53 -3.94 6.00 1.64
CA GLU A 53 -3.18 5.00 0.89
C GLU A 53 -3.88 3.66 1.06
N ALA A 54 -4.24 2.99 -0.04
CA ALA A 54 -4.97 1.74 0.03
C ALA A 54 -4.50 0.76 -1.06
N GLY A 55 -4.55 -0.53 -0.72
CA GLY A 55 -4.06 -1.57 -1.60
C GLY A 55 -4.58 -2.95 -1.22
N ILE A 56 -4.51 -3.86 -2.18
CA ILE A 56 -4.90 -5.25 -1.99
C ILE A 56 -3.73 -5.98 -1.34
N GLU A 57 -3.98 -6.57 -0.17
CA GLU A 57 -3.01 -7.44 0.50
C GLU A 57 -2.96 -8.79 -0.23
N GLY A 58 -4.11 -9.41 -0.47
CA GLY A 58 -4.18 -10.69 -1.18
C GLY A 58 -5.57 -11.33 -1.20
N PRO A 59 -5.76 -12.37 -2.02
CA PRO A 59 -6.97 -13.20 -1.98
C PRO A 59 -7.04 -13.99 -0.66
N LEU A 60 -8.26 -14.34 -0.27
CA LEU A 60 -8.56 -15.20 0.87
C LEU A 60 -9.43 -16.37 0.43
N GLU A 61 -9.09 -17.56 0.90
CA GLU A 61 -9.89 -18.76 0.71
C GLU A 61 -11.15 -18.72 1.58
N PRO A 62 -12.23 -19.43 1.19
CA PRO A 62 -13.46 -19.55 1.98
C PRO A 62 -13.24 -19.92 3.46
N THR A 63 -12.21 -20.70 3.77
CA THR A 63 -11.87 -21.10 5.15
C THR A 63 -11.29 -19.97 6.01
N GLU A 64 -10.88 -18.87 5.39
CA GLU A 64 -10.24 -17.73 6.03
C GLU A 64 -11.22 -16.55 6.21
N THR A 65 -12.44 -16.65 5.68
CA THR A 65 -13.43 -15.58 5.67
C THR A 65 -14.56 -15.80 6.68
N PRO A 66 -15.14 -14.73 7.26
CA PRO A 66 -16.18 -14.88 8.28
C PRO A 66 -17.48 -15.55 7.82
N ASP A 67 -17.78 -15.52 6.52
CA ASP A 67 -19.02 -16.03 5.93
C ASP A 67 -18.83 -17.28 5.05
N GLY A 68 -17.61 -17.82 4.99
CA GLY A 68 -17.32 -19.04 4.23
C GLY A 68 -17.32 -18.85 2.71
N ARG A 69 -17.17 -17.61 2.21
CA ARG A 69 -17.13 -17.29 0.78
C ARG A 69 -15.73 -16.84 0.35
N PRO A 70 -15.38 -16.91 -0.95
CA PRO A 70 -14.13 -16.34 -1.46
C PRO A 70 -14.03 -14.86 -1.10
N GLY A 71 -12.83 -14.42 -0.70
CA GLY A 71 -12.62 -13.04 -0.27
C GLY A 71 -11.31 -12.43 -0.75
N VAL A 72 -11.15 -11.15 -0.44
CA VAL A 72 -9.93 -10.38 -0.66
C VAL A 72 -9.69 -9.51 0.57
N ALA A 73 -8.46 -9.54 1.07
CA ALA A 73 -8.00 -8.65 2.11
C ALA A 73 -7.49 -7.33 1.51
N VAL A 74 -7.90 -6.22 2.11
CA VAL A 74 -7.54 -4.87 1.66
C VAL A 74 -7.02 -4.09 2.86
N LEU A 75 -5.90 -3.38 2.67
CA LEU A 75 -5.35 -2.47 3.68
C LEU A 75 -5.65 -1.04 3.28
N LEU A 76 -5.90 -0.20 4.29
CA LEU A 76 -6.11 1.23 4.13
C LEU A 76 -5.39 1.96 5.26
N PHE A 77 -4.49 2.87 4.89
CA PHE A 77 -3.71 3.71 5.77
C PHE A 77 -4.05 5.19 5.56
N SER A 78 -4.05 5.96 6.65
CA SER A 78 -4.21 7.41 6.60
C SER A 78 -3.57 8.09 7.81
N PHE A 79 -3.54 9.43 7.84
CA PHE A 79 -2.91 10.19 8.92
C PHE A 79 -3.63 10.09 10.28
N SER A 80 -4.92 9.75 10.29
CA SER A 80 -5.72 9.71 11.52
C SER A 80 -6.91 8.77 11.42
N ASN A 81 -7.42 8.35 12.58
CA ASN A 81 -8.62 7.52 12.69
C ASN A 81 -9.86 8.20 12.07
N ASP A 82 -9.96 9.53 12.16
CA ASP A 82 -11.05 10.29 11.55
C ASP A 82 -11.01 10.23 10.02
N MET A 83 -9.81 10.32 9.44
CA MET A 83 -9.62 10.18 8.00
C MET A 83 -9.87 8.73 7.55
N ILE A 84 -9.46 7.73 8.33
CA ILE A 84 -9.84 6.32 8.11
C ILE A 84 -11.36 6.20 8.04
N LYS A 85 -12.08 6.70 9.05
CA LYS A 85 -13.56 6.67 9.09
C LYS A 85 -14.17 7.31 7.84
N GLN A 86 -13.71 8.50 7.46
CA GLN A 86 -14.19 9.22 6.27
C GLN A 86 -13.95 8.40 4.99
N GLN A 87 -12.76 7.85 4.82
CA GLN A 87 -12.37 7.09 3.64
C GLN A 87 -13.10 5.74 3.55
N LEU A 88 -13.32 5.06 4.68
CA LEU A 88 -14.15 3.86 4.73
C LEU A 88 -15.59 4.16 4.30
N THR A 89 -16.18 5.25 4.79
CA THR A 89 -17.55 5.66 4.42
C THR A 89 -17.67 5.85 2.92
N ASN A 90 -16.74 6.62 2.32
CA ASN A 90 -16.75 6.90 0.89
C ASN A 90 -16.49 5.64 0.05
N ARG A 91 -15.44 4.88 0.38
CA ARG A 91 -14.96 3.78 -0.45
C ARG A 91 -15.82 2.53 -0.30
N VAL A 92 -16.14 2.13 0.92
CA VAL A 92 -17.01 0.97 1.12
C VAL A 92 -18.43 1.30 0.65
N GLY A 93 -18.92 2.52 0.91
CA GLY A 93 -20.26 2.95 0.47
C GLY A 93 -20.43 3.08 -1.05
N GLN A 94 -19.40 3.51 -1.79
CA GLN A 94 -19.51 3.75 -3.24
C GLN A 94 -18.84 2.68 -4.11
N CYS A 95 -18.04 1.79 -3.54
CA CYS A 95 -17.32 0.75 -4.28
C CYS A 95 -17.64 -0.68 -3.83
N VAL A 96 -18.00 -0.90 -2.56
CA VAL A 96 -18.27 -2.24 -2.03
C VAL A 96 -19.78 -2.46 -1.93
N LEU A 97 -20.52 -1.62 -1.20
CA LEU A 97 -22.00 -1.66 -1.11
C LEU A 97 -22.68 -1.72 -2.49
N THR A 98 -22.11 -1.04 -3.48
CA THR A 98 -22.63 -0.98 -4.86
C THR A 98 -22.17 -2.15 -5.75
N CYS A 99 -21.20 -2.94 -5.29
CA CYS A 99 -20.67 -4.08 -6.03
C CYS A 99 -21.51 -5.34 -5.75
N PRO A 100 -21.95 -6.08 -6.79
CA PRO A 100 -22.83 -7.24 -6.63
C PRO A 100 -22.29 -8.28 -5.66
N THR A 101 -23.19 -8.89 -4.91
CA THR A 101 -22.94 -10.05 -4.02
C THR A 101 -22.02 -9.78 -2.83
N THR A 102 -21.54 -8.56 -2.63
CA THR A 102 -20.47 -8.31 -1.66
C THR A 102 -20.96 -8.33 -0.21
N ALA A 103 -20.03 -8.67 0.70
CA ALA A 103 -20.11 -8.33 2.11
C ALA A 103 -18.77 -7.75 2.58
N CYS A 104 -18.79 -6.97 3.67
CA CYS A 104 -17.59 -6.30 4.18
C CYS A 104 -17.43 -6.51 5.69
N PHE A 105 -16.27 -7.04 6.07
CA PHE A 105 -15.94 -7.41 7.45
C PHE A 105 -14.65 -6.73 7.89
N SER A 106 -14.51 -6.57 9.21
CA SER A 106 -13.22 -6.24 9.78
C SER A 106 -12.27 -7.43 9.64
N GLY A 107 -11.08 -7.16 9.11
CA GLY A 107 -9.96 -8.10 9.06
C GLY A 107 -8.89 -7.82 10.12
N LEU A 108 -9.18 -6.93 11.07
CA LEU A 108 -8.30 -6.53 12.16
C LEU A 108 -9.10 -6.40 13.45
N ASP A 109 -8.65 -7.09 14.49
CA ASP A 109 -9.12 -6.86 15.84
C ASP A 109 -8.22 -5.83 16.55
N GLY A 110 -8.78 -5.03 17.45
CA GLY A 110 -8.03 -4.02 18.18
C GLY A 110 -8.88 -3.25 19.18
N GLU A 111 -8.21 -2.63 20.16
CA GLU A 111 -8.86 -1.77 21.17
C GLU A 111 -9.50 -0.53 20.53
N THR A 112 -8.80 0.04 19.54
CA THR A 112 -9.34 1.16 18.76
C THR A 112 -10.22 0.61 17.64
N ARG A 113 -11.48 1.04 17.62
CA ARG A 113 -12.43 0.70 16.56
C ARG A 113 -13.08 1.96 16.01
N VAL A 114 -13.31 1.98 14.70
CA VAL A 114 -14.06 3.05 14.04
C VAL A 114 -15.34 2.50 13.42
N PRO A 115 -16.42 3.30 13.33
CA PRO A 115 -17.65 2.88 12.68
C PRO A 115 -17.41 2.53 11.22
N LEU A 116 -17.92 1.38 10.79
CA LEU A 116 -17.97 0.94 9.40
C LEU A 116 -19.43 0.88 8.95
N GLY A 117 -20.21 -0.02 9.54
CA GLY A 117 -21.61 -0.22 9.20
C GLY A 117 -22.50 0.99 9.50
N ASP A 118 -22.16 1.82 10.49
CA ASP A 118 -22.95 3.02 10.82
C ASP A 118 -23.06 4.01 9.65
N GLY A 119 -22.02 4.14 8.81
CA GLY A 119 -22.07 5.01 7.63
C GLY A 119 -22.97 4.49 6.51
N MET A 120 -23.25 3.17 6.50
CA MET A 120 -23.85 2.48 5.35
C MET A 120 -25.26 1.99 5.68
N ARG A 121 -25.53 1.66 6.94
CA ARG A 121 -26.81 1.09 7.38
C ARG A 121 -28.01 2.00 7.11
N TYR A 122 -27.81 3.32 7.13
CA TYR A 122 -28.88 4.28 6.87
C TYR A 122 -29.33 4.29 5.40
N PHE A 123 -28.53 3.73 4.48
CA PHE A 123 -28.97 3.51 3.10
C PHE A 123 -30.20 2.60 3.02
N GLY A 124 -30.39 1.72 4.00
CA GLY A 124 -31.57 0.86 4.10
C GLY A 124 -32.87 1.58 4.50
N ASP A 125 -32.85 2.91 4.70
CA ASP A 125 -34.02 3.76 4.95
C ASP A 125 -35.00 3.24 6.02
N GLY A 126 -34.46 2.69 7.11
CA GLY A 126 -35.24 2.15 8.23
C GLY A 126 -35.57 0.66 8.12
N PHE A 127 -35.27 0.02 7.00
CA PHE A 127 -35.48 -1.42 6.77
C PHE A 127 -34.27 -2.29 7.15
N GLN A 128 -33.12 -1.68 7.44
CA GLN A 128 -31.93 -2.40 7.88
C GLN A 128 -32.13 -3.11 9.23
N ILE A 129 -31.56 -4.30 9.38
CA ILE A 129 -31.65 -5.09 10.61
C ILE A 129 -30.27 -5.29 11.22
N ALA A 130 -30.15 -5.07 12.54
CA ALA A 130 -28.96 -5.43 13.31
C ALA A 130 -28.98 -6.92 13.68
N LYS A 131 -27.83 -7.58 13.57
CA LYS A 131 -27.60 -8.93 14.10
C LYS A 131 -26.34 -8.96 14.95
N GLN A 132 -26.45 -9.54 16.14
CA GLN A 132 -25.32 -9.81 17.02
C GLN A 132 -24.99 -11.29 16.91
N LEU A 133 -23.77 -11.62 16.51
CA LEU A 133 -23.25 -12.99 16.50
C LEU A 133 -22.01 -13.02 17.40
N ALA A 134 -22.13 -13.71 18.54
CA ALA A 134 -21.15 -13.63 19.62
C ALA A 134 -20.85 -12.15 20.00
N THR A 135 -19.58 -11.74 19.94
CA THR A 135 -19.14 -10.38 20.26
C THR A 135 -19.22 -9.41 19.07
N ARG A 136 -19.52 -9.91 17.87
CA ARG A 136 -19.53 -9.11 16.64
C ARG A 136 -20.94 -8.69 16.26
N ARG A 137 -21.07 -7.43 15.85
CA ARG A 137 -22.33 -6.84 15.39
C ARG A 137 -22.27 -6.61 13.88
N PHE A 138 -23.35 -6.96 13.20
CA PHE A 138 -23.51 -6.81 11.77
C PHE A 138 -24.81 -6.08 11.44
N TRP A 139 -24.82 -5.41 10.30
CA TRP A 139 -26.00 -4.85 9.66
C TRP A 139 -26.31 -5.63 8.39
N ARG A 140 -27.60 -5.91 8.19
CA ARG A 140 -28.15 -6.41 6.93
C ARG A 140 -28.93 -5.26 6.30
N VAL A 141 -28.41 -4.71 5.22
CA VAL A 141 -29.00 -3.56 4.52
C VAL A 141 -29.70 -4.08 3.26
N PRO A 142 -31.03 -3.92 3.12
CA PRO A 142 -31.72 -4.38 1.92
C PRO A 142 -31.28 -3.58 0.70
N VAL A 143 -30.98 -4.28 -0.39
CA VAL A 143 -30.52 -3.73 -1.67
C VAL A 143 -31.14 -4.54 -2.82
N MET A 144 -30.94 -4.10 -4.07
CA MET A 144 -31.63 -4.71 -5.22
C MET A 144 -31.29 -6.19 -5.45
N ASP A 145 -30.06 -6.63 -5.18
CA ASP A 145 -29.62 -8.02 -5.34
C ASP A 145 -29.82 -8.87 -4.07
N GLY A 146 -30.46 -8.31 -3.03
CA GLY A 146 -30.74 -8.99 -1.77
C GLY A 146 -30.36 -8.15 -0.56
N GLU A 147 -29.25 -8.49 0.09
CA GLU A 147 -28.77 -7.80 1.30
C GLU A 147 -27.28 -7.56 1.25
N PHE A 148 -26.88 -6.33 1.56
CA PHE A 148 -25.50 -6.01 1.85
C PHE A 148 -25.22 -6.26 3.35
N VAL A 149 -24.37 -7.24 3.61
CA VAL A 149 -23.94 -7.59 4.97
C VAL A 149 -22.65 -6.82 5.30
N ILE A 150 -22.66 -6.06 6.38
CA ILE A 150 -21.51 -5.26 6.81
C ILE A 150 -21.34 -5.31 8.33
N GLU A 151 -20.10 -5.46 8.78
CA GLU A 151 -19.78 -5.36 10.20
C GLU A 151 -19.94 -3.92 10.72
N ASP A 152 -20.44 -3.76 11.95
CA ASP A 152 -20.74 -2.46 12.54
C ASP A 152 -19.50 -1.56 12.68
N GLN A 153 -18.37 -2.18 13.03
CA GLN A 153 -17.12 -1.48 13.28
C GLN A 153 -15.93 -2.29 12.76
N VAL A 154 -14.84 -1.57 12.50
CA VAL A 154 -13.55 -2.18 12.14
C VAL A 154 -12.47 -1.79 13.12
N GLY A 155 -11.54 -2.72 13.38
CA GLY A 155 -10.33 -2.41 14.12
C GLY A 155 -9.43 -1.44 13.36
N VAL A 156 -8.72 -0.62 14.12
CA VAL A 156 -7.67 0.27 13.64
C VAL A 156 -6.43 0.03 14.50
N ALA A 157 -5.27 -0.07 13.87
CA ALA A 157 -3.99 -0.21 14.54
C ALA A 157 -3.01 0.88 14.05
N PRO A 158 -1.95 1.15 14.81
CA PRO A 158 -0.80 1.89 14.29
C PRO A 158 -0.28 1.20 13.02
N GLY A 159 -0.02 1.99 12.00
CA GLY A 159 0.61 1.59 10.75
C GLY A 159 1.85 2.42 10.49
N ILE A 160 2.60 2.02 9.47
CA ILE A 160 3.81 2.69 9.00
C ILE A 160 3.63 2.86 7.50
N GLY A 161 3.82 4.08 6.98
CA GLY A 161 3.80 4.32 5.55
C GLY A 161 5.01 5.08 5.04
N GLY A 162 5.35 4.85 3.78
CA GLY A 162 6.50 5.47 3.14
C GLY A 162 7.81 4.69 3.24
N GLY A 163 7.79 3.42 3.68
CA GLY A 163 8.93 2.52 3.46
C GLY A 163 9.20 2.47 1.94
N ASN A 164 10.45 2.51 1.49
CA ASN A 164 10.69 2.61 0.05
C ASN A 164 12.08 2.15 -0.39
N PHE A 165 12.21 1.88 -1.69
CA PHE A 165 13.50 1.83 -2.36
C PHE A 165 13.37 2.26 -3.82
N LEU A 166 14.46 2.76 -4.38
CA LEU A 166 14.56 3.23 -5.75
C LEU A 166 15.44 2.29 -6.57
N ILE A 167 14.96 1.96 -7.77
CA ILE A 167 15.64 1.14 -8.77
C ILE A 167 16.20 2.08 -9.83
N MET A 168 17.51 2.17 -9.92
CA MET A 168 18.22 2.92 -10.95
C MET A 168 18.64 1.99 -12.08
N ALA A 169 18.28 2.28 -13.33
CA ALA A 169 18.54 1.42 -14.48
C ALA A 169 19.05 2.18 -15.70
N THR A 170 19.65 1.45 -16.64
CA THR A 170 20.21 1.97 -17.89
C THR A 170 19.15 2.49 -18.86
N ASP A 171 17.89 2.06 -18.71
CA ASP A 171 16.75 2.54 -19.48
C ASP A 171 15.42 2.24 -18.76
N ARG A 172 14.34 2.78 -19.32
CA ARG A 172 12.98 2.66 -18.76
C ARG A 172 12.46 1.23 -18.76
N SER A 173 12.81 0.42 -19.75
CA SER A 173 12.35 -0.96 -19.87
C SER A 173 13.01 -1.84 -18.80
N ALA A 174 14.31 -1.68 -18.58
CA ALA A 174 15.05 -2.34 -17.51
C ALA A 174 14.52 -1.95 -16.11
N ALA A 175 14.29 -0.65 -15.86
CA ALA A 175 13.71 -0.18 -14.60
C ALA A 175 12.34 -0.82 -14.34
N LEU A 176 11.46 -0.81 -15.35
CA LEU A 176 10.10 -1.35 -15.22
C LEU A 176 10.11 -2.86 -14.98
N ALA A 177 10.89 -3.62 -15.74
CA ALA A 177 10.99 -5.07 -15.56
C ALA A 177 11.48 -5.45 -14.15
N ALA A 178 12.47 -4.74 -13.63
CA ALA A 178 12.96 -4.95 -12.26
C ALA A 178 11.90 -4.56 -11.20
N ALA A 179 11.18 -3.46 -11.40
CA ALA A 179 10.11 -3.03 -10.51
C ALA A 179 8.93 -4.03 -10.51
N GLU A 180 8.52 -4.53 -11.67
CA GLU A 180 7.47 -5.56 -11.78
C GLU A 180 7.88 -6.87 -11.10
N ALA A 181 9.15 -7.27 -11.23
CA ALA A 181 9.68 -8.43 -10.52
C ALA A 181 9.64 -8.23 -9.00
N ALA A 182 10.01 -7.05 -8.51
CA ALA A 182 9.91 -6.69 -7.11
C ALA A 182 8.47 -6.73 -6.60
N ILE A 183 7.53 -6.06 -7.28
CA ILE A 183 6.12 -6.05 -6.89
C ILE A 183 5.52 -7.46 -6.86
N LYS A 184 5.88 -8.31 -7.83
CA LYS A 184 5.44 -9.70 -7.84
C LYS A 184 5.89 -10.47 -6.59
N ALA A 185 7.14 -10.27 -6.15
CA ALA A 185 7.66 -10.90 -4.94
C ALA A 185 6.99 -10.32 -3.68
N MET A 186 6.85 -8.99 -3.61
CA MET A 186 6.31 -8.27 -2.45
C MET A 186 4.83 -8.55 -2.20
N ARG A 187 4.04 -8.87 -3.24
CA ARG A 187 2.65 -9.32 -3.08
C ARG A 187 2.50 -10.65 -2.32
N GLY A 188 3.59 -11.38 -2.09
CA GLY A 188 3.60 -12.56 -1.23
C GLY A 188 3.75 -12.25 0.26
N VAL A 189 4.00 -10.99 0.63
CA VAL A 189 4.22 -10.57 2.02
C VAL A 189 2.91 -10.08 2.62
N ALA A 190 2.48 -10.68 3.72
CA ALA A 190 1.27 -10.28 4.43
C ALA A 190 1.48 -8.98 5.21
N GLY A 191 0.40 -8.23 5.43
CA GLY A 191 0.42 -7.02 6.26
C GLY A 191 1.06 -5.80 5.61
N VAL A 192 1.36 -5.85 4.30
CA VAL A 192 1.87 -4.72 3.51
C VAL A 192 1.06 -4.46 2.25
N ILE A 193 1.16 -3.24 1.72
CA ILE A 193 0.71 -2.86 0.38
C ILE A 193 1.74 -1.97 -0.31
N MET A 194 1.64 -1.90 -1.63
CA MET A 194 2.36 -0.93 -2.47
C MET A 194 1.31 -0.04 -3.15
N PRO A 195 0.94 1.11 -2.55
CA PRO A 195 -0.32 1.82 -2.86
C PRO A 195 -0.33 2.52 -4.23
N PHE A 196 0.83 2.68 -4.86
CA PHE A 196 0.94 3.37 -6.14
C PHE A 196 0.45 2.51 -7.33
N PRO A 197 0.24 3.09 -8.52
CA PRO A 197 -0.27 2.35 -9.68
C PRO A 197 0.63 1.17 -10.04
N GLY A 198 0.06 -0.05 -9.98
CA GLY A 198 0.84 -1.28 -10.16
C GLY A 198 1.91 -1.53 -9.08
N GLY A 199 1.90 -0.76 -7.99
CA GLY A 199 2.90 -0.74 -6.93
C GLY A 199 4.10 0.18 -7.19
N ILE A 200 4.11 0.94 -8.29
CA ILE A 200 5.33 1.58 -8.81
C ILE A 200 5.15 3.10 -8.92
N VAL A 201 6.16 3.83 -8.47
CA VAL A 201 6.25 5.30 -8.52
C VAL A 201 7.24 5.71 -9.61
N ARG A 202 6.76 6.45 -10.60
CA ARG A 202 7.62 7.05 -11.65
C ARG A 202 7.99 8.51 -11.40
N SER A 203 7.28 9.18 -10.49
CA SER A 203 7.37 10.63 -10.33
C SER A 203 8.50 11.04 -9.40
N GLY A 204 8.70 10.32 -8.29
CA GLY A 204 9.62 10.67 -7.21
C GLY A 204 9.32 12.06 -6.61
N SER A 205 8.98 12.13 -5.33
CA SER A 205 8.73 13.43 -4.68
C SER A 205 9.83 13.80 -3.69
N LYS A 206 10.06 15.11 -3.54
CA LYS A 206 10.76 15.69 -2.40
C LYS A 206 9.84 16.64 -1.65
N VAL A 207 10.12 16.82 -0.36
CA VAL A 207 9.42 17.79 0.49
C VAL A 207 9.70 19.22 0.01
N GLY A 208 8.63 20.01 -0.06
CA GLY A 208 8.69 21.42 -0.47
C GLY A 208 8.80 21.61 -1.98
N SER A 209 8.78 22.87 -2.37
CA SER A 209 8.79 23.30 -3.78
C SER A 209 9.33 24.72 -3.91
N LYS A 210 9.87 25.05 -5.10
CA LYS A 210 10.13 26.45 -5.46
C LYS A 210 8.83 27.27 -5.52
N TYR A 211 7.69 26.61 -5.76
CA TYR A 211 6.36 27.21 -5.74
C TYR A 211 5.74 27.01 -4.34
N LYS A 212 5.67 28.08 -3.54
CA LYS A 212 5.31 28.04 -2.10
C LYS A 212 3.99 27.36 -1.77
N ALA A 213 3.04 27.29 -2.71
CA ALA A 213 1.74 26.66 -2.50
C ALA A 213 1.79 25.11 -2.57
N LEU A 214 2.89 24.52 -3.04
CA LEU A 214 2.99 23.08 -3.23
C LEU A 214 3.76 22.42 -2.07
N PRO A 215 3.15 21.44 -1.37
CA PRO A 215 3.79 20.76 -0.25
C PRO A 215 4.90 19.78 -0.69
N ALA A 216 4.85 19.33 -1.95
CA ALA A 216 5.83 18.45 -2.56
C ALA A 216 6.12 18.88 -4.00
N SER A 217 7.29 18.50 -4.50
CA SER A 217 7.68 18.69 -5.91
C SER A 217 8.51 17.51 -6.40
N THR A 218 8.85 17.50 -7.69
CA THR A 218 9.70 16.46 -8.29
C THR A 218 11.02 16.33 -7.52
N ASN A 219 11.46 15.10 -7.30
CA ASN A 219 12.80 14.83 -6.77
C ASN A 219 13.82 14.93 -7.90
N ASP A 220 14.25 16.17 -8.17
CA ASP A 220 15.12 16.53 -9.27
C ASP A 220 16.49 15.85 -9.20
N ALA A 221 16.97 15.49 -8.01
CA ALA A 221 18.21 14.72 -7.86
C ALA A 221 18.18 13.38 -8.62
N TYR A 222 17.00 12.78 -8.77
CA TYR A 222 16.77 11.50 -9.44
C TYR A 222 16.08 11.63 -10.80
N CYS A 223 16.10 12.82 -11.42
CA CYS A 223 15.51 13.06 -12.74
C CYS A 223 16.58 13.02 -13.86
N PRO A 224 16.66 11.95 -14.69
CA PRO A 224 17.72 11.79 -15.69
C PRO A 224 17.78 12.93 -16.73
N THR A 225 16.61 13.47 -17.09
CA THR A 225 16.45 14.49 -18.14
C THR A 225 16.99 15.87 -17.78
N ILE A 226 17.21 16.14 -16.49
CA ILE A 226 17.65 17.45 -15.98
C ILE A 226 18.97 17.35 -15.19
N ARG A 227 19.73 16.26 -15.37
CA ARG A 227 21.00 16.03 -14.64
C ARG A 227 22.01 17.17 -14.75
N GLY A 228 22.00 17.93 -15.86
CA GLY A 228 22.86 19.11 -16.05
C GLY A 228 22.33 20.40 -15.44
N GLN A 229 21.10 20.40 -14.90
CA GLN A 229 20.42 21.57 -14.34
C GLN A 229 20.28 21.52 -12.82
N THR A 230 20.61 20.39 -12.19
CA THR A 230 20.53 20.20 -10.74
C THR A 230 21.68 19.35 -10.21
N LYS A 231 21.80 19.26 -8.88
CA LYS A 231 22.72 18.34 -8.23
C LYS A 231 22.14 16.93 -8.31
N THR A 232 22.50 16.21 -9.37
CA THR A 232 22.06 14.83 -9.57
C THR A 232 22.69 13.87 -8.55
N ALA A 233 21.91 12.88 -8.14
CA ALA A 233 22.37 11.70 -7.39
C ALA A 233 22.58 10.49 -8.32
N LEU A 234 22.37 10.66 -9.63
CA LEU A 234 22.41 9.56 -10.59
C LEU A 234 23.84 9.28 -11.07
N PRO A 235 24.26 8.01 -11.09
CA PRO A 235 25.39 7.57 -11.89
C PRO A 235 25.23 7.93 -13.38
N PRO A 236 26.32 8.19 -14.12
CA PRO A 236 26.26 8.60 -15.52
C PRO A 236 25.39 7.70 -16.41
N GLU A 237 25.46 6.38 -16.21
CA GLU A 237 24.78 5.36 -17.01
C GLU A 237 23.27 5.19 -16.72
N VAL A 238 22.73 5.86 -15.69
CA VAL A 238 21.32 5.70 -15.30
C VAL A 238 20.45 6.62 -16.14
N GLU A 239 19.53 6.07 -16.92
CA GLU A 239 18.57 6.84 -17.73
C GLU A 239 17.11 6.69 -17.28
N ALA A 240 16.85 5.83 -16.30
CA ALA A 240 15.54 5.72 -15.68
C ALA A 240 15.63 5.35 -14.20
N VAL A 241 14.70 5.89 -13.42
CA VAL A 241 14.52 5.56 -12.00
C VAL A 241 13.05 5.27 -11.77
N LEU A 242 12.77 4.19 -11.04
CA LEU A 242 11.45 3.89 -10.49
C LEU A 242 11.59 3.66 -8.99
N GLU A 243 10.58 4.06 -8.25
CA GLU A 243 10.50 3.91 -6.80
C GLU A 243 9.38 2.93 -6.46
N ILE A 244 9.56 2.16 -5.39
CA ILE A 244 8.50 1.35 -4.79
C ILE A 244 8.30 1.88 -3.38
N VAL A 245 7.05 2.20 -3.05
CA VAL A 245 6.62 2.64 -1.72
C VAL A 245 5.81 1.52 -1.07
N ILE A 246 6.00 1.33 0.23
CA ILE A 246 5.52 0.23 1.06
C ILE A 246 4.89 0.82 2.32
N ASP A 247 3.63 0.44 2.53
CA ASP A 247 2.93 0.69 3.79
C ASP A 247 2.62 -0.64 4.46
N GLY A 248 2.62 -0.68 5.79
CA GLY A 248 2.35 -1.90 6.54
C GLY A 248 2.07 -1.70 8.01
N PHE A 249 1.70 -2.78 8.70
CA PHE A 249 1.38 -2.78 10.13
C PHE A 249 2.57 -2.97 11.06
N SER A 250 3.73 -3.37 10.55
CA SER A 250 4.93 -3.60 11.36
C SER A 250 6.22 -3.33 10.57
N GLU A 251 7.28 -2.96 11.30
CA GLU A 251 8.63 -2.82 10.73
C GLU A 251 9.07 -4.14 10.10
N ALA A 252 8.83 -5.27 10.76
CA ALA A 252 9.20 -6.59 10.26
C ALA A 252 8.55 -6.94 8.91
N ALA A 253 7.29 -6.57 8.70
CA ALA A 253 6.62 -6.82 7.43
C ALA A 253 7.18 -5.92 6.30
N ILE A 254 7.51 -4.66 6.62
CA ILE A 254 8.15 -3.74 5.68
C ILE A 254 9.60 -4.16 5.39
N ASP A 255 10.33 -4.67 6.38
CA ASP A 255 11.66 -5.25 6.24
C ASP A 255 11.61 -6.41 5.25
N GLU A 256 10.71 -7.37 5.47
CA GLU A 256 10.53 -8.53 4.60
C GLU A 256 10.19 -8.10 3.17
N ALA A 257 9.21 -7.21 2.99
CA ALA A 257 8.84 -6.67 1.70
C ALA A 257 10.02 -5.97 0.99
N THR A 258 10.80 -5.18 1.72
CA THR A 258 11.99 -4.52 1.20
C THR A 258 13.05 -5.53 0.76
N ILE A 259 13.31 -6.56 1.58
CA ILE A 259 14.29 -7.61 1.29
C ILE A 259 13.91 -8.40 0.03
N VAL A 260 12.68 -8.92 -0.04
CA VAL A 260 12.24 -9.73 -1.18
C VAL A 260 12.12 -8.89 -2.44
N GLY A 261 11.68 -7.63 -2.32
CA GLY A 261 11.60 -6.68 -3.42
C GLY A 261 12.96 -6.38 -4.02
N ILE A 262 13.94 -6.02 -3.20
CA ILE A 262 15.31 -5.72 -3.66
C ILE A 262 15.98 -6.97 -4.26
N LYS A 263 15.83 -8.13 -3.60
CA LYS A 263 16.38 -9.40 -4.12
C LYS A 263 15.80 -9.73 -5.50
N ALA A 264 14.50 -9.55 -5.70
CA ALA A 264 13.84 -9.79 -6.97
C ALA A 264 14.23 -8.76 -8.05
N ALA A 265 14.29 -7.46 -7.70
CA ALA A 265 14.74 -6.41 -8.62
C ALA A 265 16.17 -6.67 -9.12
N CYS A 266 17.05 -7.19 -8.26
CA CYS A 266 18.44 -7.47 -8.60
C CYS A 266 18.66 -8.86 -9.23
N ALA A 267 17.63 -9.69 -9.42
CA ALA A 267 17.81 -11.08 -9.84
C ALA A 267 18.49 -11.23 -11.22
N GLY A 268 18.18 -10.33 -12.16
CA GLY A 268 18.84 -10.27 -13.48
C GLY A 268 20.23 -9.62 -13.47
N GLY A 269 20.64 -9.06 -12.32
CA GLY A 269 21.92 -8.40 -12.13
C GLY A 269 22.14 -7.20 -13.03
N ARG A 270 23.41 -6.80 -13.15
CA ARG A 270 23.83 -5.69 -14.02
C ARG A 270 23.55 -5.95 -15.50
N ALA A 271 23.57 -7.21 -15.92
CA ALA A 271 23.30 -7.62 -17.31
C ALA A 271 21.85 -7.31 -17.74
N ALA A 272 20.90 -7.28 -16.79
CA ALA A 272 19.52 -6.88 -17.04
C ALA A 272 19.30 -5.35 -17.02
N GLY A 273 20.38 -4.56 -16.94
CA GLY A 273 20.32 -3.09 -16.97
C GLY A 273 20.06 -2.43 -15.62
N VAL A 274 19.97 -3.18 -14.52
CA VAL A 274 19.84 -2.60 -13.18
C VAL A 274 21.21 -2.12 -12.70
N VAL A 275 21.33 -0.81 -12.48
CA VAL A 275 22.59 -0.17 -12.13
C VAL A 275 22.81 -0.21 -10.63
N GLY A 276 21.79 0.18 -9.86
CA GLY A 276 21.87 0.24 -8.42
C GLY A 276 20.51 0.40 -7.74
N ILE A 277 20.52 0.14 -6.43
CA ILE A 277 19.40 0.33 -5.53
C ILE A 277 19.78 1.36 -4.47
N THR A 278 18.88 2.29 -4.21
CA THR A 278 18.99 3.29 -3.13
C THR A 278 17.64 3.43 -2.43
N ALA A 279 17.53 4.33 -1.45
CA ALA A 279 16.29 4.64 -0.76
C ALA A 279 16.14 6.14 -0.51
N GLY A 280 14.89 6.60 -0.51
CA GLY A 280 14.49 7.96 -0.22
C GLY A 280 14.40 8.20 1.29
N ASN A 281 15.11 9.23 1.75
CA ASN A 281 15.01 9.75 3.10
C ASN A 281 15.10 11.29 3.11
N TYR A 282 14.85 11.87 4.28
CA TYR A 282 14.79 13.30 4.54
C TYR A 282 15.87 13.72 5.55
N GLY A 283 16.96 12.95 5.60
CA GLY A 283 18.09 13.17 6.50
C GLY A 283 17.85 12.65 7.93
N GLY A 284 16.86 11.79 8.16
CA GLY A 284 16.57 11.16 9.46
C GLY A 284 15.96 12.13 10.47
N LYS A 285 15.17 13.10 9.98
CA LYS A 285 14.67 14.24 10.77
C LYS A 285 13.16 14.35 10.80
N LEU A 286 12.45 13.64 9.91
CA LEU A 286 11.00 13.75 9.75
C LEU A 286 10.30 12.47 10.21
N GLY A 287 10.73 11.32 9.71
CA GLY A 287 10.16 10.01 10.01
C GLY A 287 10.93 9.31 11.12
N PRO A 288 10.26 8.68 12.10
CA PRO A 288 10.94 7.95 13.18
C PRO A 288 11.42 6.55 12.76
N TYR A 289 10.93 6.03 11.63
CA TYR A 289 11.25 4.68 11.14
C TYR A 289 12.33 4.74 10.06
N HIS A 290 13.43 4.00 10.26
CA HIS A 290 14.58 3.98 9.35
C HIS A 290 14.90 2.56 8.89
N PHE A 291 14.60 2.27 7.62
CA PHE A 291 14.83 0.97 6.99
C PHE A 291 16.19 0.95 6.30
N HIS A 292 17.25 0.59 7.03
CA HIS A 292 18.63 0.58 6.52
C HIS A 292 18.89 -0.59 5.57
N LEU A 293 19.03 -0.31 4.26
CA LEU A 293 19.10 -1.33 3.21
C LEU A 293 20.18 -2.39 3.45
N HIS A 294 21.37 -1.94 3.81
CA HIS A 294 22.51 -2.82 4.08
C HIS A 294 22.32 -3.71 5.30
N LYS A 295 21.66 -3.19 6.34
CA LYS A 295 21.36 -3.98 7.54
C LYS A 295 20.39 -5.10 7.19
N LEU A 296 19.28 -4.76 6.54
CA LEU A 296 18.23 -5.68 6.13
C LEU A 296 18.77 -6.81 5.25
N LEU A 297 19.58 -6.49 4.26
CA LEU A 297 20.11 -7.47 3.31
C LEU A 297 21.21 -8.37 3.90
N ARG A 298 21.93 -7.90 4.93
CA ARG A 298 22.93 -8.73 5.63
C ARG A 298 22.28 -9.74 6.59
N GLU A 299 21.28 -9.30 7.34
CA GLU A 299 20.56 -10.16 8.30
C GLU A 299 19.78 -11.27 7.59
N ALA A 300 19.26 -11.01 6.39
CA ALA A 300 18.56 -12.01 5.57
C ALA A 300 19.47 -12.96 4.77
N GLY A 301 20.79 -12.87 4.92
CA GLY A 301 21.79 -13.75 4.31
C GLY A 301 22.43 -14.73 5.29
N GLN A 302 22.06 -14.65 6.57
CA GLN A 302 22.38 -15.62 7.64
C GLN A 302 21.23 -16.60 7.83
#